data_AF-A0A7S4K1B8-F1
#
_entry.id   AF-A0A7S4K1B8-F1
#
_cell.length_a   1.000
_cell.length_b   1.000
_cell.length_c   1.000
_cell.angle_alpha   90.00
_cell.angle_beta   90.00
_cell.angle_gamma   90.00
#
_symmetry.space_group_name_H-M   'P 1'
#
loop_
_entity.id
_entity.type
_entity.pdbx_description
1 polymer ?
#
loop_
_entity_poly.entity_id
_entity_poly.type
_entity_poly.pdbx_seq_one_letter_code
_entity_poly.pdbx_strand_id
1 'polypeptide(L)'
;MPTNAMHRNYRKTFKTPRRPYEKERLDAELRLVGEYGLRCKREIWRVQYALAKLRKAARTLLTLDPKDPKRIFEGAALLRRMSRYGLLADDELDLDAILQLTTQKLLERRLQTKVYKQGLAKSIHHARVLIRQRHIRVGNQLVNVPSFNVRTSSEKHIDFSVNSPYGQGPPGRVARKRAASKAAAGDDEE
;
A
#
# COMPACT_ATOMS: atom_id res chain seq x y z
N MET A 1 -30.06 6.22 28.53
CA MET A 1 -29.25 6.17 27.29
C MET A 1 -27.82 5.82 27.67
N PRO A 2 -27.11 4.95 26.93
CA PRO A 2 -25.73 4.64 27.28
C PRO A 2 -24.88 5.92 27.18
N THR A 3 -24.41 6.41 28.33
CA THR A 3 -23.46 7.51 28.43
C THR A 3 -22.07 6.95 28.15
N ASN A 4 -21.42 7.44 27.09
CA ASN A 4 -20.04 7.07 26.82
C ASN A 4 -19.14 7.68 27.89
N ALA A 5 -18.41 6.84 28.64
CA ALA A 5 -17.50 7.28 29.70
C ALA A 5 -16.30 8.09 29.17
N MET A 6 -15.96 7.98 27.87
CA MET A 6 -14.85 8.70 27.27
C MET A 6 -15.10 8.95 25.77
N HIS A 7 -14.97 10.20 25.33
CA HIS A 7 -15.07 10.55 23.92
C HIS A 7 -13.75 10.21 23.20
N ARG A 8 -13.77 9.21 22.32
CA ARG A 8 -12.64 8.88 21.44
C ARG A 8 -12.93 9.31 20.01
N ASN A 9 -12.09 10.17 19.44
CA ASN A 9 -12.23 10.60 18.05
C ASN A 9 -11.92 9.43 17.09
N TYR A 10 -12.88 9.07 16.24
CA TYR A 10 -12.71 8.11 15.16
C TYR A 10 -13.11 8.74 13.82
N ARG A 11 -12.51 8.28 12.73
CA ARG A 11 -12.80 8.78 11.38
C ARG A 11 -12.86 7.63 10.37
N LYS A 12 -13.77 7.74 9.40
CA LYS A 12 -13.85 6.79 8.29
C LYS A 12 -12.74 7.06 7.27
N THR A 13 -12.22 5.98 6.69
CA THR A 13 -11.11 6.00 5.71
C THR A 13 -11.54 5.67 4.29
N PHE A 14 -12.83 5.42 4.06
CA PHE A 14 -13.41 5.14 2.75
C PHE A 14 -14.80 5.79 2.64
N LYS A 15 -15.25 5.98 1.40
CA LYS A 15 -16.63 6.36 1.06
C LYS A 15 -17.13 5.44 -0.04
N THR A 16 -18.37 4.96 0.06
CA THR A 16 -18.98 4.09 -0.94
C THR A 16 -19.40 4.89 -2.18
N PRO A 17 -19.46 4.26 -3.36
CA PRO A 17 -19.98 4.88 -4.57
C PRO A 17 -21.45 5.29 -4.38
N ARG A 18 -21.87 6.35 -5.08
CA ARG A 18 -23.24 6.87 -5.00
C ARG A 18 -24.25 5.92 -5.66
N ARG A 19 -23.90 5.37 -6.83
CA ARG A 19 -24.73 4.47 -7.63
C ARG A 19 -24.20 3.03 -7.56
N PRO A 20 -24.94 2.09 -6.95
CA PRO A 20 -24.45 0.73 -6.72
C PRO A 20 -24.22 -0.09 -8.00
N TYR A 21 -25.04 0.08 -9.04
CA TYR A 21 -25.05 -0.75 -10.24
C TYR A 21 -24.74 0.08 -11.49
N GLU A 22 -23.47 0.42 -11.68
CA GLU A 22 -22.97 1.07 -12.89
C GLU A 22 -21.97 0.14 -13.56
N LYS A 23 -22.32 -0.39 -14.74
CA LYS A 23 -21.52 -1.40 -15.44
C LYS A 23 -20.08 -0.94 -15.64
N GLU A 24 -19.88 0.26 -16.18
CA GLU A 24 -18.54 0.83 -16.43
C GLU A 24 -17.69 0.93 -15.16
N ARG A 25 -18.28 1.37 -14.04
CA ARG A 25 -17.58 1.45 -12.75
C ARG A 25 -17.24 0.05 -12.23
N LEU A 26 -18.17 -0.90 -12.33
CA LEU A 26 -17.95 -2.26 -11.85
C LEU A 26 -16.81 -2.94 -12.63
N ASP A 27 -16.77 -2.76 -13.95
CA ASP A 27 -15.75 -3.30 -14.84
C ASP A 27 -14.39 -2.65 -14.58
N ALA A 28 -14.33 -1.33 -14.46
CA ALA A 28 -13.11 -0.60 -14.14
C ALA A 28 -12.55 -0.98 -12.76
N GLU A 29 -13.41 -1.11 -11.75
CA GLU A 29 -13.01 -1.58 -10.42
C GLU A 29 -12.50 -3.03 -10.48
N LEU A 30 -13.12 -3.91 -11.26
CA LEU A 30 -12.70 -5.30 -11.38
C LEU A 30 -11.30 -5.43 -11.99
N ARG A 31 -11.01 -4.65 -13.04
CA ARG A 31 -9.66 -4.57 -13.63
C ARG A 31 -8.61 -4.17 -12.59
N LEU A 32 -8.87 -3.12 -11.83
CA LEU A 32 -7.97 -2.68 -10.76
C LEU A 32 -7.80 -3.72 -9.64
N VAL A 33 -8.87 -4.45 -9.28
CA VAL A 33 -8.77 -5.54 -8.29
C VAL A 33 -7.84 -6.64 -8.79
N GLY A 34 -7.97 -7.05 -10.05
CA GLY A 34 -7.14 -8.08 -10.67
C GLY A 34 -5.68 -7.62 -10.80
N GLU A 35 -5.45 -6.47 -11.44
CA GLU A 35 -4.11 -5.91 -11.68
C GLU A 35 -3.31 -5.70 -10.41
N TYR A 36 -3.94 -5.31 -9.30
CA TYR A 36 -3.23 -5.00 -8.04
C TYR A 36 -3.43 -6.06 -6.95
N GLY A 37 -4.06 -7.19 -7.27
CA GLY A 37 -4.33 -8.29 -6.33
C GLY A 37 -5.02 -7.83 -5.05
N LEU A 38 -6.03 -6.99 -5.18
CA LEU A 38 -6.77 -6.43 -4.04
C LEU A 38 -7.75 -7.46 -3.48
N ARG A 39 -7.93 -7.49 -2.15
CA ARG A 39 -8.89 -8.43 -1.54
C ARG A 39 -10.35 -8.01 -1.74
N CYS A 40 -10.61 -6.70 -1.75
CA CYS A 40 -11.96 -6.18 -1.82
C CYS A 40 -12.02 -4.78 -2.43
N LYS A 41 -13.17 -4.43 -3.01
CA LYS A 41 -13.46 -3.09 -3.57
C LYS A 41 -13.30 -1.96 -2.55
N ARG A 42 -13.44 -2.25 -1.26
CA ARG A 42 -13.15 -1.29 -0.18
C ARG A 42 -11.71 -0.78 -0.22
N GLU A 43 -10.73 -1.57 -0.63
CA GLU A 43 -9.35 -1.09 -0.78
C GLU A 43 -9.25 -0.02 -1.87
N ILE A 44 -10.00 -0.16 -2.97
CA ILE A 44 -10.11 0.87 -4.02
C ILE A 44 -10.76 2.13 -3.44
N TRP A 45 -11.89 1.98 -2.75
CA TRP A 45 -12.62 3.12 -2.20
C TRP A 45 -11.84 3.89 -1.14
N ARG A 46 -10.92 3.24 -0.41
CA ARG A 46 -9.99 3.91 0.50
C ARG A 46 -9.01 4.81 -0.26
N VAL A 47 -8.43 4.29 -1.35
CA VAL A 47 -7.49 5.04 -2.19
C VAL A 47 -8.18 6.20 -2.89
N GLN A 48 -9.35 5.95 -3.49
CA GLN A 48 -10.19 6.99 -4.09
C GLN A 48 -10.56 8.09 -3.10
N TYR A 49 -10.93 7.71 -1.87
CA TYR A 49 -11.27 8.68 -0.83
C TYR A 49 -10.06 9.51 -0.37
N ALA A 50 -8.88 8.89 -0.25
CA ALA A 50 -7.64 9.60 0.06
C ALA A 50 -7.27 10.59 -1.05
N LEU A 51 -7.33 10.14 -2.30
CA LEU A 51 -7.09 10.94 -3.49
C LEU A 51 -8.08 12.12 -3.59
N ALA A 52 -9.37 11.88 -3.32
CA ALA A 52 -10.38 12.94 -3.32
C ALA A 52 -10.08 14.04 -2.28
N LYS A 53 -9.51 13.69 -1.11
CA LYS A 53 -9.07 14.67 -0.12
C LYS A 53 -7.86 15.48 -0.60
N LEU A 54 -6.89 14.81 -1.22
CA LEU A 54 -5.71 15.48 -1.79
C LEU A 54 -6.12 16.48 -2.88
N ARG A 55 -6.97 16.05 -3.83
CA ARG A 55 -7.52 16.92 -4.87
C ARG A 55 -8.37 18.05 -4.31
N LYS A 56 -9.14 17.82 -3.25
CA LYS A 56 -9.90 18.89 -2.59
C LYS A 56 -8.97 19.96 -2.03
N ALA A 57 -7.90 19.55 -1.34
CA ALA A 57 -6.92 20.49 -0.80
C ALA A 57 -6.21 21.28 -1.93
N ALA A 58 -5.77 20.60 -2.99
CA ALA A 58 -5.16 21.27 -4.15
C ALA A 58 -6.11 22.30 -4.78
N ARG A 59 -7.39 21.95 -5.03
CA ARG A 59 -8.38 22.89 -5.57
C ARG A 59 -8.58 24.13 -4.70
N THR A 60 -8.66 23.97 -3.38
CA THR A 60 -8.82 25.12 -2.46
C THR A 60 -7.59 26.01 -2.41
N LEU A 61 -6.39 25.47 -2.67
CA LEU A 61 -5.16 26.26 -2.70
C LEU A 61 -5.00 26.99 -4.04
N LEU A 62 -5.43 26.37 -5.14
CA LEU A 62 -5.37 26.96 -6.47
C LEU A 62 -6.31 28.15 -6.65
N THR A 63 -7.37 28.26 -5.86
CA THR A 63 -8.26 29.44 -5.87
C THR A 63 -7.67 30.67 -5.17
N LEU A 64 -6.62 30.49 -4.37
CA LEU A 64 -5.94 31.59 -3.67
C LEU A 64 -4.88 32.23 -4.58
N ASP A 65 -4.53 33.49 -4.32
CA ASP A 65 -3.44 34.17 -5.02
C ASP A 65 -2.11 33.40 -4.86
N PRO A 66 -1.25 33.31 -5.90
CA PRO A 66 0.07 32.69 -5.80
C PRO A 66 0.93 33.16 -4.63
N LYS A 67 0.80 34.43 -4.21
CA LYS A 67 1.56 35.05 -3.11
C LYS A 67 0.89 34.91 -1.75
N ASP A 68 -0.30 34.32 -1.69
CA ASP A 68 -1.00 34.11 -0.42
C ASP A 68 -0.16 33.20 0.52
N PRO A 69 0.06 33.61 1.78
CA PRO A 69 0.93 32.88 2.70
C PRO A 69 0.45 31.44 2.97
N LYS A 70 -0.87 31.21 2.94
CA LYS A 70 -1.44 29.87 3.12
C LYS A 70 -1.15 29.00 1.90
N ARG A 71 -1.26 29.54 0.68
CA ARG A 71 -0.92 28.81 -0.55
C ARG A 71 0.55 28.43 -0.57
N ILE A 72 1.45 29.34 -0.23
CA ILE A 72 2.89 29.09 -0.18
C ILE A 72 3.21 27.97 0.82
N PHE A 73 2.70 28.08 2.05
CA PHE A 73 3.03 27.13 3.12
C PHE A 73 2.36 25.76 2.92
N GLU A 74 1.03 25.71 2.77
CA GLU A 74 0.30 24.44 2.63
C GLU A 74 0.60 23.77 1.28
N GLY A 75 0.79 24.55 0.21
CA GLY A 75 1.14 24.05 -1.12
C GLY A 75 2.49 23.35 -1.12
N ALA A 76 3.54 23.99 -0.60
CA ALA A 76 4.87 23.38 -0.47
C ALA A 76 4.83 22.11 0.40
N ALA A 77 4.09 22.13 1.51
CA ALA A 77 3.93 20.97 2.38
C ALA A 77 3.18 19.80 1.72
N LEU A 78 2.22 20.10 0.83
CA LEU A 78 1.49 19.10 0.06
C LEU A 78 2.40 18.45 -1.00
N LEU A 79 3.08 19.27 -1.80
CA LEU A 79 4.00 18.84 -2.86
C LEU A 79 5.15 18.00 -2.31
N ARG A 80 5.80 18.46 -1.23
CA ARG A 80 6.87 17.71 -0.55
C ARG A 80 6.41 16.32 -0.11
N ARG A 81 5.14 16.18 0.29
CA ARG A 81 4.57 14.89 0.70
C ARG A 81 4.34 13.98 -0.50
N MET A 82 3.90 14.53 -1.62
CA MET A 82 3.67 13.77 -2.87
C MET A 82 5.00 13.27 -3.47
N SER A 83 6.02 14.12 -3.54
CA SER A 83 7.39 13.76 -3.97
C SER A 83 8.00 12.68 -3.05
N ARG A 84 7.86 12.81 -1.72
CA ARG A 84 8.37 11.80 -0.76
C ARG A 84 7.81 10.39 -0.99
N TYR A 85 6.57 10.29 -1.44
CA TYR A 85 5.95 9.00 -1.79
C TYR A 85 6.16 8.61 -3.25
N GLY A 86 6.80 9.45 -4.07
CA GLY A 86 7.04 9.21 -5.49
C GLY A 86 5.74 9.17 -6.29
N LEU A 87 4.77 10.02 -5.93
CA LEU A 87 3.51 10.17 -6.67
C LEU A 87 3.61 11.21 -7.78
N LEU A 88 4.47 12.22 -7.58
CA LEU A 88 4.87 13.21 -8.57
C LEU A 88 6.35 13.02 -8.87
N ALA A 89 6.72 13.22 -10.13
CA ALA A 89 8.11 13.33 -10.53
C ALA A 89 8.66 14.73 -10.17
N ASP A 90 9.97 14.89 -10.17
CA ASP A 90 10.62 16.12 -9.70
C ASP A 90 10.43 17.31 -10.68
N ASP A 91 10.10 17.01 -11.93
CA ASP A 91 9.70 17.94 -12.99
C ASP A 91 8.22 18.36 -12.91
N GLU A 92 7.36 17.54 -12.31
CA GLU A 92 5.90 17.76 -12.19
C GLU A 92 5.51 18.34 -10.80
N LEU A 93 6.37 19.12 -10.14
CA LEU A 93 6.16 19.61 -8.78
C LEU A 93 5.18 20.81 -8.67
N ASP A 94 4.01 20.67 -9.29
CA ASP A 94 2.96 21.68 -9.30
C ASP A 94 1.65 21.19 -8.67
N LEU A 95 0.86 22.14 -8.15
CA LEU A 95 -0.46 21.85 -7.57
C LEU A 95 -1.44 21.29 -8.62
N ASP A 96 -1.28 21.68 -9.88
CA ASP A 96 -2.12 21.18 -10.98
C ASP A 96 -1.85 19.70 -11.28
N ALA A 97 -0.60 19.24 -11.13
CA ALA A 97 -0.25 17.84 -11.30
C ALA A 97 -0.97 16.94 -10.27
N ILE A 98 -1.23 17.44 -9.05
CA ILE A 98 -2.03 16.73 -8.04
C ILE A 98 -3.46 16.49 -8.52
N LEU A 99 -4.04 17.42 -9.30
CA LEU A 99 -5.37 17.25 -9.85
C LEU A 99 -5.42 16.11 -10.88
N GLN A 100 -4.33 15.85 -11.58
CA GLN A 100 -4.25 14.80 -12.61
C GLN A 100 -3.94 13.40 -12.04
N LEU A 101 -3.57 13.28 -10.76
CA LEU A 101 -3.22 11.99 -10.14
C LEU A 101 -4.29 10.90 -10.31
N THR A 102 -3.90 9.73 -10.81
CA THR A 102 -4.80 8.60 -10.97
C THR A 102 -4.80 7.69 -9.74
N THR A 103 -5.80 6.82 -9.62
CA THR A 103 -5.86 5.83 -8.53
C THR A 103 -4.73 4.80 -8.64
N GLN A 104 -4.31 4.51 -9.87
CA GLN A 104 -3.25 3.60 -10.22
C GLN A 104 -1.93 4.07 -9.61
N LYS A 105 -1.55 5.35 -9.80
CA LYS A 105 -0.32 5.91 -9.20
C LYS A 105 -0.23 5.66 -7.69
N LEU A 106 -1.34 5.75 -6.93
CA LEU A 106 -1.33 5.41 -5.51
C LEU A 106 -1.24 3.91 -5.23
N LEU A 107 -1.90 3.06 -6.03
CA LEU A 107 -1.85 1.61 -5.88
C LEU A 107 -0.46 1.05 -6.21
N GLU A 108 0.26 1.66 -7.14
CA GLU A 108 1.63 1.31 -7.49
C GLU A 108 2.66 1.58 -6.39
N ARG A 109 2.36 2.48 -5.45
CA ARG A 109 3.24 2.77 -4.31
C ARG A 109 3.05 1.82 -3.12
N ARG A 110 2.11 0.88 -3.20
CA ARG A 110 1.88 -0.10 -2.13
C ARG A 110 3.04 -1.09 -2.03
N LEU A 111 3.32 -1.58 -0.83
CA LEU A 111 4.36 -2.58 -0.62
C LEU A 111 4.09 -3.85 -1.43
N GLN A 112 2.82 -4.26 -1.52
CA GLN A 112 2.40 -5.40 -2.33
C GLN A 112 2.86 -5.31 -3.79
N THR A 113 2.69 -4.15 -4.41
CA THR A 113 3.01 -3.93 -5.82
C THR A 113 4.50 -3.71 -6.02
N LYS A 114 5.15 -3.01 -5.09
CA LYS A 114 6.61 -2.83 -5.10
C LYS A 114 7.37 -4.14 -4.97
N VAL A 115 6.97 -5.01 -4.04
CA VAL A 115 7.56 -6.35 -3.87
C VAL A 115 7.44 -7.19 -5.15
N TYR A 116 6.28 -7.12 -5.82
CA TYR A 116 6.10 -7.82 -7.09
C TYR A 116 6.95 -7.22 -8.21
N LYS A 117 6.93 -5.88 -8.39
CA LYS A 117 7.72 -5.19 -9.42
C LYS A 117 9.24 -5.35 -9.23
N GLN A 118 9.70 -5.55 -8.00
CA GLN A 118 11.11 -5.84 -7.69
C GLN A 118 11.51 -7.32 -7.91
N GLY A 119 10.58 -8.19 -8.32
CA GLY A 119 10.88 -9.60 -8.59
C GLY A 119 11.01 -10.49 -7.35
N LEU A 120 10.82 -9.97 -6.13
CA LEU A 120 10.84 -10.75 -4.88
C LEU A 120 9.68 -11.75 -4.80
N ALA A 121 8.62 -11.54 -5.57
CA ALA A 121 7.47 -12.43 -5.64
C ALA A 121 7.11 -12.74 -7.09
N LYS A 122 6.77 -14.00 -7.37
CA LYS A 122 6.34 -14.48 -8.69
C LYS A 122 5.01 -13.89 -9.19
N SER A 123 4.17 -13.41 -8.28
CA SER A 123 2.82 -12.89 -8.57
C SER A 123 2.43 -11.86 -7.52
N ILE A 124 1.49 -10.98 -7.85
CA ILE A 124 0.95 -9.97 -6.92
C ILE A 124 0.19 -10.61 -5.76
N HIS A 125 -0.44 -11.77 -6.00
CA HIS A 125 -1.06 -12.56 -4.93
C HIS A 125 0.00 -13.22 -4.04
N HIS A 126 1.09 -13.71 -4.64
CA HIS A 126 2.23 -14.25 -3.89
C HIS A 126 2.88 -13.18 -3.01
N ALA A 127 3.09 -11.97 -3.53
CA ALA A 127 3.60 -10.83 -2.75
C ALA A 127 2.76 -10.56 -1.50
N ARG A 128 1.43 -10.61 -1.64
CA ARG A 128 0.51 -10.40 -0.51
C ARG A 128 0.68 -11.45 0.59
N VAL A 129 0.82 -12.71 0.19
CA VAL A 129 1.03 -13.83 1.11
C VAL A 129 2.37 -13.68 1.84
N LEU A 130 3.45 -13.39 1.11
CA LEU A 130 4.79 -13.19 1.70
C LEU A 130 4.81 -12.06 2.74
N ILE A 131 4.20 -10.92 2.42
CA ILE A 131 4.07 -9.80 3.36
C ILE A 131 3.30 -10.26 4.60
N ARG A 132 2.15 -10.93 4.42
CA ARG A 132 1.28 -11.26 5.56
C ARG A 132 1.82 -12.36 6.44
N GLN A 133 2.59 -13.28 5.87
CA GLN A 133 3.34 -14.33 6.57
C GLN A 133 4.66 -13.83 7.19
N ARG A 134 4.93 -12.52 7.14
CA ARG A 134 6.08 -11.89 7.80
C ARG A 134 7.43 -12.27 7.18
N HIS A 135 7.47 -12.42 5.86
CA HIS A 135 8.72 -12.71 5.14
C HIS A 135 9.45 -11.47 4.65
N ILE A 136 8.79 -10.31 4.60
CA ILE A 136 9.32 -9.09 3.98
C ILE A 136 9.57 -8.00 5.03
N ARG A 137 10.71 -7.32 4.89
CA ARG A 137 11.09 -6.13 5.67
C ARG A 137 11.26 -4.91 4.77
N VAL A 138 11.19 -3.74 5.38
CA VAL A 138 11.56 -2.47 4.77
C VAL A 138 12.60 -1.83 5.69
N GLY A 139 13.85 -1.72 5.22
CA GLY A 139 15.00 -1.46 6.08
C GLY A 139 15.18 -2.58 7.10
N ASN A 140 15.34 -2.24 8.38
CA ASN A 140 15.47 -3.22 9.46
C ASN A 140 14.13 -3.66 10.05
N GLN A 141 13.02 -3.08 9.63
CA GLN A 141 11.71 -3.34 10.22
C GLN A 141 10.89 -4.33 9.38
N LEU A 142 10.39 -5.37 10.04
CA LEU A 142 9.42 -6.28 9.45
C LEU A 142 8.10 -5.55 9.18
N VAL A 143 7.56 -5.67 7.96
CA VAL A 143 6.28 -5.06 7.58
C VAL A 143 5.29 -6.15 7.15
N ASN A 144 4.18 -6.26 7.88
CA ASN A 144 3.15 -7.26 7.60
C ASN A 144 1.91 -6.71 6.88
N VAL A 145 1.87 -5.41 6.55
CA VAL A 145 0.69 -4.74 5.96
C VAL A 145 0.88 -4.53 4.45
N PRO A 146 0.12 -5.21 3.57
CA PRO A 146 0.25 -5.05 2.11
C PRO A 146 -0.13 -3.66 1.59
N SER A 147 -0.93 -2.91 2.35
CA SER A 147 -1.33 -1.53 2.03
C SER A 147 -0.33 -0.47 2.53
N PHE A 148 0.86 -0.86 2.96
CA PHE A 148 1.91 0.08 3.35
C PHE A 148 2.36 0.87 2.11
N ASN A 149 2.32 2.20 2.17
CA ASN A 149 2.80 3.03 1.07
C ASN A 149 4.31 3.26 1.23
N VAL A 150 5.07 2.75 0.28
CA VAL A 150 6.53 2.78 0.30
C VAL A 150 7.02 4.15 -0.14
N ARG A 151 7.88 4.78 0.67
CA ARG A 151 8.59 6.02 0.32
C ARG A 151 9.69 5.74 -0.70
N THR A 152 10.01 6.71 -1.54
CA THR A 152 11.07 6.58 -2.55
C THR A 152 12.42 6.19 -1.94
N SER A 153 12.80 6.82 -0.82
CA SER A 153 14.03 6.50 -0.10
C SER A 153 14.07 5.08 0.48
N SER A 154 12.92 4.54 0.87
CA SER A 154 12.82 3.21 1.48
C SER A 154 12.68 2.09 0.46
N GLU A 155 12.46 2.42 -0.82
CA GLU A 155 12.20 1.45 -1.88
C GLU A 155 13.38 0.51 -2.13
N LYS A 156 14.61 1.02 -2.06
CA LYS A 156 15.85 0.24 -2.18
C LYS A 156 16.07 -0.74 -1.02
N HIS A 157 15.37 -0.54 0.09
CA HIS A 157 15.57 -1.29 1.32
C HIS A 157 14.48 -2.36 1.53
N ILE A 158 13.73 -2.71 0.48
CA ILE A 158 12.75 -3.79 0.54
C ILE A 158 13.50 -5.08 0.25
N ASP A 159 13.44 -6.02 1.19
CA ASP A 159 14.10 -7.31 1.05
C ASP A 159 13.41 -8.35 1.95
N PHE A 160 13.83 -9.61 1.85
CA PHE A 160 13.44 -10.63 2.80
C PHE A 160 13.97 -10.30 4.20
N SER A 161 13.16 -10.67 5.20
CA SER A 161 13.54 -10.57 6.60
C SER A 161 14.66 -11.55 6.92
N VAL A 162 15.65 -11.13 7.71
CA VAL A 162 16.75 -12.01 8.17
C VAL A 162 16.21 -13.22 8.94
N ASN A 163 15.09 -13.06 9.63
CA ASN A 163 14.46 -14.13 10.40
C ASN A 163 13.61 -15.07 9.54
N SER A 164 13.39 -14.71 8.26
CA SER A 164 12.60 -15.50 7.33
C SER A 164 13.44 -16.65 6.77
N PRO A 165 12.87 -17.84 6.53
CA PRO A 165 13.55 -18.91 5.78
C PRO A 165 14.06 -18.47 4.40
N TYR A 166 13.39 -17.49 3.77
CA TYR A 166 13.80 -16.93 2.48
C TYR A 166 14.94 -15.90 2.58
N GLY A 167 15.28 -15.44 3.79
CA GLY A 167 16.30 -14.43 4.06
C GLY A 167 17.40 -14.94 4.99
N GLN A 168 17.77 -16.22 4.86
CA GLN A 168 18.79 -16.92 5.66
C GLN A 168 18.39 -17.29 7.10
N GLY A 169 17.12 -17.12 7.46
CA GLY A 169 16.58 -17.60 8.73
C GLY A 169 16.42 -19.13 8.77
N PRO A 170 16.29 -19.73 9.96
CA PRO A 170 16.12 -21.17 10.10
C PRO A 170 14.81 -21.67 9.46
N PRO A 171 14.77 -22.93 8.99
CA PRO A 171 13.57 -23.49 8.39
C PRO A 171 12.39 -23.46 9.36
N GLY A 172 11.21 -23.12 8.82
CA GLY A 172 9.98 -23.01 9.60
C GLY A 172 9.55 -24.36 10.21
N ARG A 173 8.67 -24.31 11.21
CA ARG A 173 8.18 -25.49 11.95
C ARG A 173 7.65 -26.60 11.02
N VAL A 174 6.92 -26.24 9.96
CA VAL A 174 6.36 -27.22 9.01
C VAL A 174 7.46 -27.93 8.22
N ALA A 175 8.49 -27.20 7.78
CA ALA A 175 9.63 -27.79 7.09
C ALA A 175 10.42 -28.72 8.03
N ARG A 176 10.67 -28.29 9.28
CA ARG A 176 11.32 -29.12 10.29
C ARG A 176 10.52 -30.38 10.63
N LYS A 177 9.20 -30.28 10.78
CA LYS A 177 8.33 -31.44 11.02
C LYS A 177 8.36 -32.43 9.86
N ARG A 178 8.33 -31.94 8.61
CA ARG A 178 8.41 -32.78 7.40
C ARG A 178 9.77 -33.45 7.24
N ALA A 179 10.86 -32.75 7.57
CA ALA A 179 12.20 -33.32 7.56
C ALA A 179 12.32 -34.44 8.61
N ALA A 180 11.82 -34.21 9.83
CA ALA A 180 11.80 -35.21 10.89
C ALA A 180 10.98 -36.46 10.51
N SER A 181 9.78 -36.29 9.93
CA SER A 181 8.98 -37.43 9.48
C SER A 181 9.63 -38.20 8.34
N LYS A 182 10.36 -37.51 7.44
CA LYS A 182 11.08 -38.16 6.35
C LYS A 182 12.29 -38.95 6.87
N ALA A 183 13.00 -38.45 7.87
CA ALA A 183 14.10 -39.16 8.51
C ALA A 183 13.61 -40.44 9.21
N ALA A 184 12.52 -40.34 9.98
CA ALA A 184 11.93 -41.51 10.65
C ALA A 184 11.45 -42.60 9.69
N ALA A 185 10.87 -42.23 8.54
CA ALA A 185 10.42 -43.20 7.54
C ALA A 185 11.57 -43.86 6.76
N GLY A 186 12.77 -43.27 6.76
CA GLY A 186 13.95 -43.87 6.14
C GLY A 186 14.71 -44.83 7.07
N ASP A 187 14.48 -44.75 8.39
CA ASP A 187 15.04 -45.66 9.40
C ASP A 187 14.28 -47.00 9.46
N ASP A 188 13.04 -47.06 8.95
CA ASP A 188 12.22 -48.30 8.90
C ASP A 188 12.50 -49.18 7.65
N GLU A 189 13.35 -48.73 6.72
CA GLU A 189 13.74 -49.45 5.50
C GLU A 189 15.15 -50.08 5.56
N GLU A 190 15.81 -50.04 6.73
CA GLU A 190 17.12 -50.70 7.00
C GLU A 190 17.01 -51.87 8.00
#